data_AF-A0A3S3P031-F1
#
_entry.id   AF-A0A3S3P031-F1
#
_cell.length_a   1.000
_cell.length_b   1.000
_cell.length_c   1.000
_cell.angle_alpha   90.00
_cell.angle_beta   90.00
_cell.angle_gamma   90.00
#
_symmetry.space_group_name_H-M   'P 1'
#
loop_
_entity.id
_entity.type
_entity.pdbx_description
1 polymer ?
#
loop_
_entity_poly.entity_id
_entity_poly.type
_entity_poly.pdbx_seq_one_letter_code
_entity_poly.pdbx_strand_id
1 'polypeptide(L)' 'EESRALFVTISSYVGFAKTSFILFLNKKDVLEEKIMYSHLHDYFPEYDGPLQDHIAAREFLLNWFLEKN' A
#
# COMPACT_ATOMS: atom_id res chain seq x y z
N GLU A 1 7.95 2.63 -0.99
CA GLU A 1 8.23 3.87 -0.23
C GLU A 1 7.87 5.15 -0.98
N GLU A 2 8.43 5.41 -2.17
CA GLU A 2 8.22 6.66 -2.93
C GLU A 2 6.74 7.05 -3.10
N SER A 3 5.89 6.10 -3.51
CA SER A 3 4.46 6.37 -3.71
C SER A 3 3.73 6.78 -2.42
N ARG A 4 4.12 6.25 -1.26
CA ARG A 4 3.55 6.65 0.05
C ARG A 4 4.02 8.04 0.44
N ALA A 5 5.31 8.35 0.25
CA ALA A 5 5.84 9.68 0.53
C ALA A 5 5.10 10.77 -0.28
N LEU A 6 4.85 10.52 -1.56
CA LEU A 6 4.05 11.40 -2.41
C LEU A 6 2.59 11.52 -1.92
N PHE A 7 1.95 10.40 -1.58
CA PHE A 7 0.60 10.39 -1.06
C PHE A 7 0.47 11.18 0.25
N VAL A 8 1.39 10.99 1.20
CA VAL A 8 1.44 11.75 2.46
C VAL A 8 1.67 13.24 2.18
N THR A 9 2.57 13.58 1.26
CA THR A 9 2.86 14.98 0.91
C THR A 9 1.63 15.70 0.34
N ILE A 10 0.92 15.05 -0.59
CA ILE A 10 -0.26 15.64 -1.23
C ILE A 10 -1.44 15.70 -0.25
N SER A 11 -1.67 14.64 0.53
CA SER A 11 -2.79 14.59 1.49
C SER A 11 -2.60 15.48 2.72
N SER A 12 -1.36 15.78 3.09
CA SER A 12 -1.03 16.71 4.19
C SER A 12 -1.00 18.18 3.76
N TYR A 13 -1.09 18.47 2.46
CA TYR A 13 -1.08 19.83 1.96
C TYR A 13 -2.36 20.58 2.36
N VAL A 14 -2.22 21.66 3.11
CA VAL A 14 -3.34 22.46 3.66
C VAL A 14 -4.29 22.96 2.56
N GLY A 15 -3.79 23.25 1.37
CA GLY A 15 -4.61 23.68 0.23
C GLY A 15 -5.58 22.60 -0.29
N PHE A 16 -5.41 21.34 0.11
CA PHE A 16 -6.30 20.23 -0.22
C PHE A 16 -7.12 19.72 0.97
N ALA A 17 -7.20 20.45 2.08
CA ALA A 17 -7.91 20.01 3.29
C ALA A 17 -9.40 19.68 3.09
N LYS A 18 -10.05 20.26 2.07
CA LYS A 18 -11.46 20.00 1.70
C LYS A 18 -11.61 19.16 0.43
N THR A 19 -10.50 18.66 -0.12
CA THR A 19 -10.49 17.86 -1.34
C THR A 19 -10.61 16.39 -0.99
N SER A 20 -11.50 15.67 -1.68
CA SER A 20 -11.59 14.21 -1.57
C SER A 20 -10.45 13.55 -2.33
N PHE A 21 -9.78 12.59 -1.68
CA PHE A 21 -8.77 11.74 -2.31
C PHE A 21 -9.30 10.33 -2.50
N ILE A 22 -9.05 9.75 -3.67
CA ILE A 22 -9.36 8.35 -3.96
C ILE A 22 -8.03 7.66 -4.25
N LEU A 23 -7.71 6.63 -3.46
CA LEU A 23 -6.52 5.79 -3.65
C LEU A 23 -6.90 4.57 -4.50
N PHE A 24 -6.24 4.43 -5.66
CA PHE A 24 -6.33 3.23 -6.49
C PHE A 24 -5.06 2.40 -6.37
N LEU A 25 -5.17 1.23 -5.75
CA LEU A 25 -4.12 0.20 -5.78
C LEU A 25 -4.22 -0.55 -7.12
N ASN A 26 -3.50 -0.06 -8.12
CA ASN A 26 -3.52 -0.61 -9.48
C ASN A 26 -2.61 -1.84 -9.64
N LYS A 27 -2.75 -2.57 -10.75
CA LYS A 27 -2.01 -3.80 -11.09
C LYS A 27 -2.26 -4.97 -10.13
N LYS A 28 -3.54 -5.19 -9.80
CA LYS A 28 -3.96 -6.29 -8.92
C LYS A 28 -3.43 -7.64 -9.45
N ASP A 29 -3.60 -7.89 -10.74
CA ASP A 29 -3.11 -9.04 -11.49
C ASP A 29 -1.61 -9.32 -11.25
N VAL A 30 -0.78 -8.28 -11.33
CA VAL A 30 0.66 -8.41 -11.10
C VAL A 30 0.98 -8.76 -9.65
N LEU A 31 0.20 -8.25 -8.68
CA LEU A 31 0.36 -8.63 -7.28
C LEU A 31 -0.02 -10.11 -7.05
N GLU A 32 -1.10 -10.59 -7.67
CA GLU A 32 -1.50 -12.00 -7.55
C GLU A 32 -0.43 -12.96 -8.10
N GLU A 33 0.24 -12.56 -9.19
CA GLU A 33 1.32 -13.36 -9.76
C GLU A 33 2.58 -13.31 -8.88
N LYS A 34 3.03 -12.11 -8.50
CA LYS A 34 4.32 -11.93 -7.80
C LYS A 34 4.34 -12.50 -6.40
N ILE A 35 3.21 -12.44 -5.68
CA ILE A 35 3.16 -12.91 -4.29
C ILE A 35 3.49 -14.40 -4.16
N MET A 36 3.37 -15.17 -5.26
CA MET A 36 3.67 -16.59 -5.30
C MET A 36 5.16 -16.90 -5.14
N TYR A 37 6.04 -16.01 -5.59
CA TYR A 37 7.50 -16.23 -5.63
C TYR A 37 8.32 -15.11 -4.99
N SER A 38 7.69 -13.98 -4.67
CA SER A 38 8.31 -12.84 -4.02
C SER A 38 7.56 -12.54 -2.72
N HIS A 39 8.24 -12.73 -1.59
CA HIS A 39 7.60 -12.59 -0.28
C HIS A 39 7.54 -11.13 0.14
N LEU A 40 6.36 -10.69 0.57
CA LEU A 40 6.15 -9.29 0.95
C LEU A 40 7.00 -8.89 2.17
N HIS A 41 7.25 -9.83 3.08
CA HIS A 41 8.10 -9.63 4.27
C HIS A 41 9.54 -9.20 3.94
N ASP A 42 10.08 -9.62 2.79
CA ASP A 42 11.44 -9.25 2.38
C ASP A 42 11.58 -7.74 2.08
N TYR A 43 10.45 -7.08 1.79
CA TYR A 43 10.40 -5.64 1.48
C TYR A 43 9.70 -4.84 2.58
N PHE A 44 8.80 -5.47 3.32
CA PHE A 44 8.04 -4.91 4.43
C PHE A 44 8.16 -5.85 5.64
N PRO A 45 9.25 -5.73 6.43
CA PRO A 45 9.49 -6.60 7.59
C PRO A 45 8.36 -6.58 8.63
N GLU A 46 7.55 -5.52 8.64
CA GLU A 46 6.36 -5.37 9.48
C GLU A 46 5.15 -6.21 9.02
N TYR A 47 5.20 -6.81 7.83
CA TYR A 47 4.16 -7.71 7.36
C TYR A 47 4.29 -9.07 8.04
N ASP A 48 3.27 -9.44 8.83
CA ASP A 48 3.14 -10.71 9.55
C ASP A 48 2.06 -11.64 8.96
N GLY A 49 1.48 -11.25 7.82
CA GLY A 49 0.42 -12.00 7.14
C GLY A 49 0.92 -13.27 6.43
N PRO A 50 -0.02 -14.10 5.94
CA PRO A 50 0.32 -15.34 5.24
C PRO A 50 1.13 -15.11 3.97
N LEU A 51 2.00 -16.08 3.65
CA LEU A 51 2.73 -16.13 2.38
C LEU A 51 1.77 -16.47 1.24
N GLN A 52 2.08 -15.98 0.03
CA GLN A 52 1.33 -16.29 -1.20
C GLN A 52 -0.14 -15.88 -1.19
N ASP A 53 -0.56 -15.02 -0.24
CA ASP A 53 -1.92 -14.51 -0.15
C ASP A 53 -1.99 -13.06 -0.63
N HIS A 54 -2.43 -12.89 -1.87
CA HIS A 54 -2.63 -11.56 -2.47
C HIS A 54 -3.71 -10.71 -1.77
N ILE A 55 -4.69 -11.31 -1.08
CA ILE A 55 -5.74 -10.57 -0.38
C ILE A 55 -5.16 -9.94 0.87
N ALA A 56 -4.49 -10.76 1.69
CA ALA A 56 -3.82 -10.29 2.90
C ALA A 56 -2.72 -9.25 2.58
N ALA A 57 -1.92 -9.51 1.54
CA ALA A 57 -0.91 -8.56 1.06
C ALA A 57 -1.53 -7.21 0.65
N ARG A 58 -2.65 -7.23 -0.08
CA ARG A 58 -3.34 -6.01 -0.52
C ARG A 58 -3.93 -5.23 0.66
N GLU A 59 -4.52 -5.91 1.62
CA GLU A 59 -5.09 -5.28 2.83
C GLU A 59 -3.98 -4.64 3.68
N PHE A 60 -2.86 -5.33 3.86
CA PHE A 60 -1.68 -4.75 4.48
C PHE A 60 -1.20 -3.50 3.74
N LEU A 61 -1.02 -3.56 2.42
CA LEU A 61 -0.57 -2.41 1.64
C LEU A 61 -1.54 -1.23 1.75
N LEU A 62 -2.86 -1.49 1.70
CA LEU A 62 -3.88 -0.46 1.90
C LEU A 62 -3.72 0.22 3.26
N ASN A 63 -3.59 -0.57 4.34
CA ASN A 63 -3.40 -0.04 5.69
C ASN A 63 -2.09 0.75 5.80
N TRP A 64 -1.01 0.23 5.22
CA TRP A 64 0.29 0.91 5.17
C TRP A 64 0.22 2.27 4.45
N PHE A 65 -0.63 2.43 3.41
CA PHE A 65 -0.87 3.73 2.78
C PHE A 65 -1.74 4.68 3.62
N LEU A 66 -2.67 4.14 4.41
CA LEU A 66 -3.63 4.92 5.20
C LEU A 66 -3.14 5.25 6.61
N GLU A 67 -2.14 4.53 7.10
CA GLU A 67 -1.53 4.75 8.39
C GLU A 67 -1.01 6.18 8.47
N LYS A 68 -1.66 6.95 9.35
CA LYS A 68 -1.33 8.34 9.62
C LYS A 68 -0.16 8.38 10.59
N ASN A 69 0.85 9.20 10.27
CA ASN A 69 1.89 9.60 11.23
C ASN A 69 1.25 10.28 12.46
#